data_AF-A0A521DEW1-F1
#
_entry.id   AF-A0A521DEW1-F1
#
_cell.length_a   1.000
_cell.length_b   1.000
_cell.length_c   1.000
_cell.angle_alpha   90.00
_cell.angle_beta   90.00
_cell.angle_gamma   90.00
#
_symmetry.space_group_name_H-M   'P 1'
#
loop_
_entity.id
_entity.type
_entity.pdbx_description
1 polymer ?
#
loop_
_entity_poly.entity_id
_entity_poly.type
_entity_poly.pdbx_seq_one_letter_code
_entity_poly.pdbx_strand_id
1 'polypeptide(L)'
;MNAATCSSALQCRLNGMFGTLTFVSAAALAWVLFDSGLSGMAMMLPALGAVGVAAALKILGRHPGWLSLGLSVVGAVWAVIALNTLESL
;
A
#
# COMPACT_ATOMS: atom_id res chain seq x y z
N MET A 1 9.29 -13.64 18.62
CA MET A 1 8.82 -13.07 17.33
C MET A 1 8.16 -14.20 16.55
N ASN A 2 6.82 -14.28 16.59
CA ASN A 2 6.06 -15.26 15.80
C ASN A 2 6.08 -14.81 14.35
N ALA A 3 7.10 -15.20 13.59
CA ALA A 3 6.97 -15.22 12.15
C ALA A 3 5.81 -16.17 11.86
N ALA A 4 4.70 -15.64 11.34
CA ALA A 4 3.62 -16.47 10.83
C ALA A 4 4.24 -17.41 9.80
N THR A 5 4.40 -18.67 10.17
CA THR A 5 4.91 -19.72 9.29
C THR A 5 3.90 -19.82 8.16
N CYS A 6 4.26 -19.26 7.00
CA CYS A 6 3.42 -19.35 5.82
C CYS A 6 3.09 -20.83 5.56
N SER A 7 1.81 -21.17 5.46
CA SER A 7 1.38 -22.56 5.26
C SER A 7 1.71 -23.08 3.86
N SER A 8 2.14 -22.22 2.93
CA SER A 8 2.58 -22.59 1.58
C SER A 8 3.53 -21.55 0.97
N ALA A 9 4.35 -21.97 0.01
CA ALA A 9 5.25 -21.09 -0.74
C ALA A 9 4.49 -19.97 -1.48
N LEU A 10 3.28 -20.26 -1.97
CA LEU A 10 2.40 -19.29 -2.63
C LEU A 10 1.96 -18.19 -1.64
N GLN A 11 1.50 -18.57 -0.44
CA GLN A 11 1.09 -17.59 0.58
C GLN A 11 2.26 -16.69 1.01
N CYS A 12 3.46 -17.24 1.14
CA CYS A 12 4.63 -16.43 1.49
C CYS A 12 5.00 -15.43 0.39
N ARG A 13 4.90 -15.82 -0.89
CA ARG A 13 5.09 -14.89 -2.01
C ARG A 13 4.02 -13.80 -2.04
N LEU A 14 2.75 -14.16 -1.84
CA LEU A 14 1.64 -13.19 -1.81
C LEU A 14 1.78 -12.20 -0.65
N ASN A 15 2.20 -12.68 0.53
CA ASN A 15 2.41 -11.82 1.70
C ASN A 15 3.60 -10.86 1.48
N GLY A 16 4.67 -11.34 0.83
CA GLY A 16 5.80 -10.50 0.42
C GLY A 16 5.43 -9.46 -0.64
N MET A 17 4.64 -9.84 -1.65
CA MET A 17 4.11 -8.91 -2.65
C MET A 17 3.19 -7.86 -2.04
N PHE A 18 2.28 -8.27 -1.15
CA PHE A 18 1.41 -7.35 -0.43
C PHE A 18 2.22 -6.36 0.43
N GLY A 19 3.23 -6.86 1.16
CA GLY A 19 4.13 -6.02 1.96
C GLY A 19 4.91 -5.00 1.14
N THR A 20 5.41 -5.39 -0.03
CA THR A 20 6.13 -4.46 -0.92
C THR A 20 5.19 -3.41 -1.54
N LEU A 21 4.02 -3.81 -2.02
CA LEU A 21 3.02 -2.88 -2.58
C LEU A 21 2.55 -1.84 -1.56
N THR A 22 2.30 -2.28 -0.33
CA THR A 22 1.88 -1.40 0.77
C THR A 22 3.02 -0.49 1.22
N PHE A 23 4.26 -0.97 1.23
CA PHE A 23 5.44 -0.15 1.49
C PHE A 23 5.62 0.95 0.43
N VAL A 24 5.52 0.61 -0.85
CA VAL A 24 5.59 1.58 -1.95
C VAL A 24 4.48 2.63 -1.83
N SER A 25 3.26 2.21 -1.53
CA SER A 25 2.12 3.13 -1.33
C SER A 25 2.35 4.08 -0.13
N ALA A 26 2.90 3.56 0.96
CA ALA A 26 3.24 4.36 2.14
C ALA A 26 4.39 5.35 1.89
N ALA A 27 5.41 4.92 1.14
CA ALA A 27 6.54 5.77 0.75
C ALA A 27 6.08 6.91 -0.17
N ALA A 28 5.24 6.62 -1.16
CA ALA A 28 4.65 7.63 -2.03
C ALA A 28 3.79 8.64 -1.25
N LEU A 29 2.98 8.17 -0.30
CA LEU A 29 2.20 9.04 0.59
C LEU A 29 3.09 9.95 1.45
N ALA A 30 4.16 9.40 2.02
CA ALA A 30 5.10 10.18 2.82
C ALA A 30 5.81 11.24 1.96
N TRP A 31 6.18 10.88 0.72
CA TRP A 31 6.79 11.79 -0.24
C TRP A 31 5.85 12.95 -0.60
N VAL A 32 4.62 12.65 -0.98
CA VAL A 32 3.60 13.66 -1.35
C VAL A 32 3.30 14.59 -0.18
N LEU A 33 3.20 14.05 1.03
CA LEU A 33 2.96 14.84 2.23
C LEU A 33 4.13 15.79 2.52
N PHE A 34 5.36 15.37 2.24
CA PHE A 34 6.56 16.20 2.42
C PHE A 34 6.68 17.29 1.34
N ASP A 35 6.43 16.95 0.08
CA ASP A 35 6.68 17.82 -1.07
C ASP A 35 5.52 18.80 -1.35
N SER A 36 4.29 18.28 -1.35
CA SER A 36 3.08 19.01 -1.78
C SER A 36 2.05 19.22 -0.67
N GLY A 37 2.36 18.76 0.56
CA GLY A 37 1.53 18.94 1.74
C GLY A 37 0.15 18.29 1.64
N LEU A 38 -0.83 18.88 2.33
CA LEU A 38 -2.23 18.40 2.34
C LEU A 38 -2.93 18.51 0.98
N SER A 39 -2.42 19.34 0.06
CA SER A 39 -2.98 19.54 -1.28
C SER A 39 -2.84 18.28 -2.15
N GLY A 40 -1.65 17.70 -2.22
CA GLY A 40 -1.39 16.47 -2.98
C GLY A 40 -2.00 15.22 -2.35
N MET A 41 -2.34 15.26 -1.06
CA MET A 41 -2.93 14.11 -0.36
C MET A 41 -4.30 13.69 -0.90
N ALA A 42 -5.09 14.64 -1.41
CA ALA A 42 -6.41 14.33 -1.97
C ALA A 42 -6.30 13.38 -3.19
N MET A 43 -5.26 13.55 -4.02
CA MET A 43 -5.02 12.64 -5.15
C MET A 43 -4.50 11.27 -4.70
N MET A 44 -4.01 11.12 -3.47
CA MET A 44 -3.48 9.88 -2.91
C MET A 44 -4.49 9.09 -2.07
N LEU A 45 -5.78 9.45 -2.09
CA LEU A 45 -6.88 8.73 -1.43
C LEU A 45 -6.85 7.20 -1.67
N PRO A 46 -6.62 6.69 -2.89
CA PRO A 46 -6.54 5.25 -3.13
C PRO A 46 -5.33 4.58 -2.45
N ALA A 47 -4.18 5.26 -2.43
CA ALA A 47 -2.99 4.79 -1.73
C ALA A 47 -3.19 4.80 -0.21
N LEU A 48 -3.87 5.83 0.32
CA LEU A 48 -4.28 5.93 1.73
C LEU A 48 -5.20 4.77 2.12
N GLY A 49 -6.16 4.44 1.25
CA GLY A 49 -7.03 3.27 1.43
C GLY A 49 -6.25 1.96 1.49
N ALA A 50 -5.29 1.75 0.58
CA ALA A 50 -4.46 0.55 0.57
C ALA A 50 -3.60 0.41 1.84
N VAL A 51 -2.95 1.50 2.27
CA VAL A 51 -2.13 1.50 3.49
C VAL A 51 -3.00 1.37 4.75
N GLY A 52 -4.17 2.01 4.78
CA GLY A 52 -5.13 1.91 5.88
C GLY A 52 -5.67 0.50 6.04
N VAL A 53 -6.03 -0.17 4.94
CA VAL A 53 -6.45 -1.58 4.96
C VAL A 53 -5.32 -2.49 5.43
N ALA A 54 -4.08 -2.24 4.98
CA ALA A 54 -2.92 -3.00 5.43
C ALA A 54 -2.65 -2.82 6.93
N ALA A 55 -2.76 -1.59 7.44
CA ALA A 55 -2.64 -1.29 8.86
C ALA A 55 -3.75 -1.97 9.67
N ALA A 56 -5.01 -1.93 9.20
CA ALA A 56 -6.14 -2.60 9.84
C ALA A 56 -5.94 -4.11 9.91
N LEU A 57 -5.48 -4.74 8.82
CA LEU A 57 -5.18 -6.18 8.79
C LEU A 57 -4.07 -6.55 9.76
N LYS A 58 -3.03 -5.71 9.86
CA LYS A 58 -1.93 -5.89 10.82
C LYS A 58 -2.41 -5.77 12.27
N ILE A 59 -3.27 -4.80 12.57
CA ILE A 59 -3.86 -4.61 13.92
C ILE A 59 -4.76 -5.79 14.28
N LEU A 60 -5.55 -6.29 13.32
CA LEU A 60 -6.46 -7.42 13.51
C LEU A 60 -5.74 -8.79 13.48
N GLY A 61 -4.43 -8.82 13.22
CA GLY A 61 -3.66 -10.07 13.07
C GLY A 61 -4.17 -10.98 11.94
N ARG A 62 -4.86 -10.41 10.92
CA ARG A 62 -5.45 -11.16 9.82
C ARG A 62 -4.51 -11.24 8.63
N HIS A 63 -4.49 -12.38 7.96
CA HIS A 63 -3.75 -12.56 6.72
C HIS A 63 -4.40 -11.79 5.56
N PRO A 64 -3.60 -11.18 4.67
CA PRO A 64 -4.12 -10.51 3.49
C PRO A 64 -4.74 -11.53 2.53
N GLY A 65 -5.98 -11.28 2.13
CA GLY A 65 -6.67 -12.04 1.10
C GLY A 65 -6.47 -11.43 -0.29
N TRP A 66 -7.06 -12.07 -1.30
CA TRP A 66 -7.07 -11.59 -2.69
C TRP A 66 -7.63 -10.17 -2.83
N LEU A 67 -8.65 -9.84 -2.03
CA LEU A 67 -9.30 -8.53 -2.03
C LEU A 67 -8.34 -7.41 -1.57
N SER A 68 -7.59 -7.64 -0.48
CA SER A 68 -6.59 -6.69 0.00
C SER A 68 -5.40 -6.57 -0.95
N LEU A 69 -5.04 -7.66 -1.63
CA LEU A 69 -4.02 -7.65 -2.69
C LEU A 69 -4.44 -6.78 -3.87
N GLY A 70 -5.67 -6.93 -4.36
CA GLY A 70 -6.22 -6.10 -5.43
C GLY A 70 -6.22 -4.61 -5.05
N LEU A 71 -6.68 -4.29 -3.84
CA LEU A 71 -6.64 -2.92 -3.31
C LEU A 71 -5.21 -2.35 -3.24
N SER A 72 -4.23 -3.18 -2.87
CA SER A 72 -2.82 -2.76 -2.80
C SER A 72 -2.22 -2.50 -4.18
N VAL A 73 -2.58 -3.32 -5.17
CA VAL A 73 -2.16 -3.12 -6.57
C VAL A 73 -2.77 -1.82 -7.11
N VAL A 74 -4.07 -1.61 -6.92
CA VAL A 74 -4.75 -0.38 -7.37
C VAL A 74 -4.14 0.85 -6.68
N GLY A 75 -3.90 0.77 -5.37
CA GLY A 75 -3.27 1.85 -4.61
C GLY A 75 -1.85 2.17 -5.10
N ALA A 76 -1.03 1.15 -5.39
CA ALA A 76 0.32 1.33 -5.88
C ALA A 76 0.35 1.91 -7.31
N VAL A 77 -0.47 1.39 -8.22
CA VAL A 77 -0.59 1.90 -9.59
C VAL A 77 -1.06 3.36 -9.57
N TRP A 78 -2.06 3.67 -8.74
CA TRP A 78 -2.56 5.03 -8.60
C TRP A 78 -1.51 5.98 -8.01
N ALA A 79 -0.74 5.53 -7.02
CA ALA A 79 0.35 6.32 -6.44
C ALA A 79 1.40 6.70 -7.50
N VAL A 80 1.76 5.77 -8.39
CA VAL A 80 2.70 6.04 -9.49
C VAL A 80 2.12 7.07 -10.47
N ILE A 81 0.86 6.88 -10.89
CA ILE A 81 0.18 7.82 -11.80
C ILE A 81 0.12 9.21 -11.17
N ALA A 82 -0.31 9.29 -9.91
CA ALA A 82 -0.50 10.55 -9.22
C ALA A 82 0.83 11.28 -8.97
N LEU A 83 1.92 10.56 -8.63
CA LEU A 83 3.27 11.13 -8.56
C LEU A 83 3.71 11.72 -9.89
N ASN A 84 3.49 10.99 -11.00
CA ASN A 84 3.85 11.47 -12.33
C ASN A 84 3.05 12.71 -12.75
N THR A 85 1.77 12.79 -12.41
CA THR A 85 0.99 14.03 -12.64
C THR A 85 1.48 15.20 -11.81
N LEU A 86 1.85 14.98 -10.54
CA LEU A 86 2.34 16.04 -9.66
C LEU A 86 3.68 16.59 -10.13
N GLU A 87 4.58 15.75 -10.66
CA GLU A 87 5.86 16.19 -11.22
C GLU A 87 5.70 16.98 -12.54
N SER A 88 4.61 16.75 -13.27
CA SER A 88 4.34 17.42 -14.56
C SER A 88 3.65 18.78 -14.46
N LEU A 89 3.25 19.21 -13.26
CA LEU A 89 2.53 20.45 -12.97
C LEU A 89 3.49 21.53 -12.45
#